data_AF-A0A7D5GFR3-F1
#
_entry.id   AF-A0A7D5GFR3-F1
#
_cell.length_a   1.000
_cell.length_b   1.000
_cell.length_c   1.000
_cell.angle_alpha   90.00
_cell.angle_beta   90.00
_cell.angle_gamma   90.00
#
_symmetry.space_group_name_H-M   'P 1'
#
loop_
_entity.id
_entity.type
_entity.pdbx_description
1 polymer ?
#
loop_
_entity_poly.entity_id
_entity_poly.type
_entity_poly.pdbx_seq_one_letter_code
_entity_poly.pdbx_strand_id
1 'polypeptide(L)' 'MTDDSDGSDDSADSDNGWRFQLDEVDENGIVQPEAEPIEPERITLENALFVTVGALGTLLVFVAAL' A
#
# COMPACT_ATOMS: atom_id res chain seq x y z
N MET A 1 20.08 13.79 52.38
CA MET A 1 19.51 12.68 51.58
C MET A 1 18.11 13.14 51.22
N THR A 2 17.91 13.61 50.00
CA THR A 2 16.60 14.08 49.53
C THR A 2 15.78 12.88 49.08
N ASP A 3 14.52 12.90 49.49
CA ASP A 3 13.41 12.04 49.09
C ASP A 3 13.01 12.38 47.64
N ASP A 4 13.11 11.42 46.71
CA ASP A 4 12.59 11.56 45.35
C ASP A 4 11.35 10.67 45.24
N SER A 5 10.20 11.34 45.31
CA SER A 5 8.86 10.78 45.20
C SER A 5 8.52 10.35 43.77
N ASP A 6 7.86 9.20 43.74
CA ASP A 6 6.95 8.60 42.77
C ASP A 6 6.30 9.51 41.69
N GLY A 7 6.18 8.92 40.48
CA GLY A 7 5.00 9.10 39.64
C GLY A 7 5.03 10.18 38.57
N SER A 8 5.40 9.79 37.34
CA SER A 8 4.67 10.24 36.14
C SER A 8 4.75 9.15 35.08
N ASP A 9 3.69 8.36 35.05
CA ASP A 9 3.19 7.65 33.88
C ASP A 9 3.06 8.63 32.70
N ASP A 10 4.10 8.77 31.89
CA ASP A 10 3.95 9.27 30.53
C ASP A 10 3.63 8.07 29.63
N SER A 11 2.32 7.79 29.62
CA SER A 11 1.55 7.35 28.47
C SER A 11 2.18 6.27 27.58
N ALA A 12 1.79 5.03 27.89
CA ALA A 12 1.52 4.03 26.88
C ALA A 12 0.68 4.65 25.75
N ASP A 13 1.31 4.96 24.62
CA ASP A 13 0.61 5.14 23.36
C ASP A 13 1.28 4.32 22.26
N SER A 14 0.59 3.22 21.95
CA SER A 14 0.47 2.57 20.65
C SER A 14 1.68 2.60 19.73
N ASP A 15 2.55 1.60 19.84
CA ASP A 15 3.21 0.94 18.70
C ASP A 15 3.90 -0.34 19.19
N ASN A 16 3.11 -1.30 19.70
CA ASN A 16 3.57 -2.69 19.84
C ASN A 16 3.66 -3.34 18.44
N GLY A 17 4.37 -2.69 17.52
CA GLY A 17 4.89 -3.32 16.32
C GLY A 17 5.67 -4.55 16.76
N TRP A 18 5.41 -5.67 16.10
CA TRP A 18 6.08 -6.94 16.34
C TRP A 18 7.56 -6.71 16.64
N ARG A 19 8.01 -7.11 17.84
CA ARG A 19 9.42 -6.94 18.25
C ARG A 19 10.42 -7.63 17.31
N PHE A 20 9.92 -8.52 16.45
CA PHE A 20 10.63 -9.23 15.40
C PHE A 20 9.77 -9.17 14.14
N GLN A 21 9.91 -8.09 13.36
CA GLN A 21 9.40 -8.05 12.00
C GLN A 21 10.31 -8.94 11.14
N LEU A 22 9.73 -9.84 10.35
CA LEU A 22 10.49 -10.61 9.36
C LEU A 22 10.86 -9.65 8.23
N ASP A 23 12.16 -9.46 7.98
CA ASP A 23 12.62 -8.75 6.79
C ASP A 23 12.11 -9.48 5.54
N GLU A 24 11.61 -8.72 4.57
CA GLU A 24 11.12 -9.28 3.32
C GLU A 24 12.32 -9.74 2.48
N VAL A 25 12.46 -11.06 2.35
CA VAL A 25 13.59 -11.70 1.65
C VAL A 25 13.14 -12.30 0.33
N ASP A 26 14.05 -12.31 -0.65
CA ASP A 26 13.84 -13.01 -1.92
C ASP A 26 13.96 -14.55 -1.78
N GLU A 27 13.79 -15.27 -2.90
CA GLU A 27 13.92 -16.74 -2.94
C GLU A 27 15.31 -17.26 -2.53
N ASN A 28 16.30 -16.38 -2.45
CA ASN A 28 17.68 -16.68 -2.05
C ASN A 28 17.97 -16.27 -0.60
N GLY A 29 16.99 -15.72 0.13
CA GLY A 29 17.15 -15.25 1.51
C GLY A 29 17.88 -13.90 1.63
N ILE A 30 17.94 -13.12 0.56
CA ILE A 30 18.54 -11.78 0.54
C ILE A 30 17.45 -10.77 0.91
N VAL A 31 17.71 -9.94 1.94
CA VAL A 31 16.85 -8.78 2.26
C VAL A 31 16.92 -7.82 1.09
N GLN A 32 15.80 -7.63 0.41
CA GLN A 32 15.74 -6.69 -0.70
C GLN A 32 15.61 -5.26 -0.16
N PRO A 33 16.21 -4.26 -0.83
CA PRO A 33 15.90 -2.87 -0.55
C PRO A 33 14.39 -2.64 -0.72
N GLU A 34 13.85 -1.62 -0.04
CA GLU A 34 12.45 -1.24 -0.23
C GLU A 34 12.13 -1.12 -1.73
N ALA A 35 11.02 -1.73 -2.15
CA ALA A 35 10.62 -1.74 -3.54
C ALA A 35 10.50 -0.31 -4.06
N GLU A 36 11.19 0.00 -5.16
CA GLU A 36 11.07 1.29 -5.81
C GLU A 36 9.60 1.51 -6.24
N PRO A 37 9.05 2.72 -6.07
CA PRO A 37 7.73 3.04 -6.58
C PRO A 37 7.65 2.76 -8.08
N ILE A 38 6.62 2.01 -8.50
CA ILE A 38 6.44 1.69 -9.92
C ILE A 38 6.01 2.96 -10.66
N GLU A 39 6.88 3.48 -11.51
CA GLU A 39 6.56 4.60 -12.40
C GLU A 39 5.45 4.17 -13.38
N PRO A 40 4.33 4.91 -13.47
CA PRO A 40 3.28 4.59 -14.43
C PRO A 40 3.80 4.80 -15.85
N GLU A 41 3.62 3.78 -16.69
CA GLU A 41 3.98 3.87 -18.10
C GLU A 41 3.14 4.91 -18.84
N ARG A 42 3.70 5.43 -19.93
CA ARG A 42 2.98 6.35 -20.83
C ARG A 42 1.85 5.60 -21.51
N ILE A 43 0.62 6.08 -21.32
CA ILE A 43 -0.56 5.52 -22.00
C ILE A 43 -0.41 5.71 -23.52
N THR A 44 -0.45 4.62 -24.27
CA THR A 44 -0.51 4.66 -25.74
C THR A 44 -1.95 4.87 -26.22
N LEU A 45 -2.10 5.31 -27.48
CA LEU A 45 -3.42 5.47 -28.10
C LEU A 45 -4.19 4.14 -28.13
N GLU A 46 -3.50 3.03 -28.40
CA GLU A 46 -4.10 1.70 -28.46
C GLU A 46 -4.69 1.29 -27.09
N ASN A 47 -3.94 1.47 -26.00
CA ASN A 47 -4.44 1.17 -24.66
C ASN A 47 -5.68 2.03 -24.34
N ALA A 48 -5.64 3.33 -24.63
CA ALA A 48 -6.75 4.23 -24.39
C ALA A 48 -7.99 3.85 -25.20
N LEU A 49 -7.81 3.44 -26.45
CA LEU A 49 -8.89 3.00 -27.33
C LEU A 49 -9.56 1.73 -26.78
N PHE A 50 -8.79 0.72 -26.37
CA PHE A 50 -9.35 -0.52 -25.82
C PHE A 50 -10.23 -0.27 -24.59
N VAL A 51 -9.74 0.52 -23.65
CA VAL A 51 -10.50 0.86 -22.43
C VAL A 51 -11.77 1.63 -22.78
N THR A 52 -11.68 2.61 -23.69
CA THR A 52 -12.83 3.42 -24.11
C THR A 52 -13.91 2.56 -24.78
N VAL A 53 -13.53 1.67 -25.69
CA VAL A 53 -14.46 0.76 -26.37
C VAL A 53 -15.13 -0.18 -25.36
N GLY A 54 -14.37 -0.74 -24.41
CA GLY A 54 -14.93 -1.59 -23.37
C GLY A 54 -15.93 -0.86 -22.46
N ALA A 55 -15.59 0.36 -22.04
CA ALA A 55 -16.45 1.18 -21.20
C ALA A 55 -17.75 1.56 -21.92
N LEU A 56 -17.65 2.03 -23.17
CA LEU A 56 -18.82 2.38 -23.99
C LEU A 56 -19.68 1.15 -24.29
N GLY A 57 -19.07 0.01 -24.60
CA GLY A 57 -19.77 -1.26 -24.82
C GLY A 57 -20.55 -1.70 -23.58
N THR A 58 -19.93 -1.60 -22.40
CA THR A 58 -20.59 -1.92 -21.12
C THR A 58 -21.76 -0.99 -20.86
N LEU A 59 -21.57 0.32 -21.05
CA LEU A 59 -22.63 1.31 -20.88
C LEU A 59 -23.80 1.05 -21.85
N LEU A 60 -23.50 0.71 -23.10
CA LEU A 60 -24.51 0.39 -24.11
C LEU A 60 -25.35 -0.82 -23.70
N VAL A 61 -24.70 -1.90 -23.27
CA VAL A 61 -25.40 -3.10 -22.77
C VAL A 61 -26.28 -2.75 -21.57
N PHE A 62 -25.75 -1.96 -20.63
CA PHE A 62 -26.49 -1.56 -19.43
C PHE A 62 -27.73 -0.74 -19.78
N VAL A 63 -27.62 0.26 -20.67
CA VAL A 63 -28.74 1.09 -21.13
C VAL A 63 -29.75 0.27 -21.95
N ALA A 64 -29.30 -0.66 -22.79
CA ALA A 64 -30.18 -1.51 -23.58
C ALA A 64 -30.95 -2.55 -22.73
N ALA A 65 -30.46 -2.86 -21.53
CA ALA A 65 -31.06 -3.80 -20.60
C ALA A 65 -32.07 -3.15 -19.61
N LEU A 66 -32.24 -1.82 -19.67
CA LEU A 66 -33.25 -1.04 -18.94
C LEU A 66 -34.56 -0.95 -19.73
#